data_AF-A0A7J8XBL0-F1
#
_entry.id   AF-A0A7J8XBL0-F1
#
_cell.length_a   1.000
_cell.length_b   1.000
_cell.length_c   1.000
_cell.angle_alpha   90.00
_cell.angle_beta   90.00
_cell.angle_gamma   90.00
#
_symmetry.space_group_name_H-M   'P 1'
#
loop_
_entity.id
_entity.type
_entity.pdbx_description
1 polymer ?
#
loop_
_entity_poly.entity_id
_entity_poly.type
_entity_poly.pdbx_seq_one_letter_code
_entity_poly.pdbx_strand_id
1 'polypeptide(L)'
;MSALQRAAELSTHVAGDDELTEYTNSLRNGILEAYSGIFQGFKSSAKTQLLIPYAPHILQFLDGIYMEKDMDDVVMKTAIGVLGDLADTLGSHAGSLIQQSLSSKDFLNECLSSEDLMIKESAEWAKLAISRAISV
;
A
#
# COMPACT_ATOMS: atom_id res chain seq x y z
N MET A 1 0.46 2.72 -15.97
CA MET A 1 1.13 2.39 -14.71
C MET A 1 2.22 1.31 -14.85
N SER A 2 2.58 0.86 -16.06
CA SER A 2 3.56 -0.21 -16.27
C SER A 2 4.98 0.09 -15.78
N ALA A 3 5.41 1.35 -15.81
CA ALA A 3 6.73 1.74 -15.27
C ALA A 3 6.81 1.57 -13.74
N LEU A 4 5.76 1.98 -13.01
CA LEU A 4 5.70 1.82 -11.55
C LEU A 4 5.64 0.34 -11.15
N GLN A 5 4.89 -0.49 -11.88
CA GLN A 5 4.84 -1.93 -11.61
C GLN A 5 6.23 -2.58 -11.71
N ARG A 6 6.99 -2.26 -12.76
CA ARG A 6 8.36 -2.77 -12.90
C ARG A 6 9.30 -2.27 -11.79
N ALA A 7 9.15 -1.02 -11.37
CA ALA A 7 9.95 -0.49 -10.27
C ALA A 7 9.61 -1.19 -8.94
N ALA A 8 8.33 -1.48 -8.70
CA ALA A 8 7.85 -2.22 -7.53
C ALA A 8 8.41 -3.65 -7.48
N GLU A 9 8.41 -4.37 -8.61
CA GLU A 9 8.98 -5.73 -8.70
C GLU A 9 10.49 -5.76 -8.39
N LEU A 10 11.23 -4.72 -8.76
CA LEU A 10 12.67 -4.63 -8.48
C LEU A 10 12.96 -4.27 -7.02
N SER A 11 12.08 -3.52 -6.35
CA SER A 11 12.31 -3.04 -4.98
C SER A 11 11.94 -4.06 -3.89
N THR A 12 11.31 -5.18 -4.23
CA THR A 12 11.03 -6.31 -3.32
C THR A 12 12.16 -7.36 -3.29
N HIS A 13 13.29 -7.10 -3.95
CA HIS A 13 14.35 -8.09 -4.11
C HIS A 13 15.72 -7.47 -3.93
N VAL A 14 16.00 -6.96 -2.73
CA VAL A 14 17.31 -6.41 -2.41
C VAL A 14 17.63 -6.65 -0.94
N ALA A 15 18.53 -7.60 -0.67
CA ALA A 15 19.13 -7.81 0.65
C ALA A 15 20.65 -7.64 0.54
N GLY A 16 21.22 -6.77 1.36
CA GLY A 16 22.64 -6.41 1.37
C GLY A 16 22.93 -5.23 2.31
N ASP A 17 24.19 -4.81 2.37
CA ASP A 17 24.76 -3.73 3.20
C ASP A 17 23.82 -2.53 3.50
N ASP A 18 24.00 -1.87 4.66
CA ASP A 18 23.05 -0.88 5.22
C ASP A 18 22.66 0.23 4.22
N GLU A 19 23.59 0.70 3.39
CA GLU A 19 23.36 1.69 2.32
C GLU A 19 22.33 1.21 1.28
N LEU A 20 22.33 -0.08 0.97
CA LEU A 20 21.43 -0.69 0.01
C LEU A 20 20.00 -0.81 0.59
N THR A 21 19.87 -1.04 1.90
CA THR A 21 18.57 -1.03 2.59
C THR A 21 17.97 0.38 2.62
N GLU A 22 18.75 1.42 2.91
CA GLU A 22 18.28 2.82 2.86
C GLU A 22 17.84 3.24 1.45
N TYR A 23 18.61 2.85 0.43
CA TYR A 23 18.25 3.07 -0.97
C TYR A 23 16.94 2.36 -1.33
N THR A 24 16.80 1.10 -0.91
CA THR A 24 15.61 0.29 -1.18
C THR A 24 14.37 0.90 -0.53
N ASN A 25 14.46 1.35 0.72
CA ASN A 25 13.37 2.04 1.41
C ASN A 25 13.02 3.37 0.75
N SER A 26 14.02 4.16 0.33
CA SER A 26 13.79 5.40 -0.43
C SER A 26 13.05 5.14 -1.74
N LEU A 27 13.43 4.09 -2.48
CA LEU A 27 12.76 3.68 -3.71
C LEU A 27 11.33 3.21 -3.46
N ARG A 28 11.11 2.37 -2.43
CA ARG A 28 9.77 1.93 -2.01
C ARG A 28 8.89 3.11 -1.67
N ASN A 29 9.38 4.06 -0.87
CA ASN A 29 8.62 5.25 -0.50
C ASN A 29 8.23 6.09 -1.74
N GLY A 30 9.16 6.33 -2.67
CA GLY A 30 8.85 7.05 -3.91
C GLY A 30 7.78 6.38 -4.77
N ILE A 31 7.79 5.04 -4.84
CA ILE A 31 6.76 4.26 -5.55
C ILE A 31 5.40 4.37 -4.84
N LEU A 32 5.38 4.25 -3.51
CA LEU A 32 4.19 4.34 -2.68
C LEU A 32 3.53 5.73 -2.78
N GLU A 33 4.32 6.80 -2.69
CA GLU A 33 3.85 8.18 -2.86
C GLU A 33 3.27 8.40 -4.26
N ALA A 34 3.89 7.84 -5.30
CA ALA A 34 3.35 7.90 -6.65
C ALA A 34 2.00 7.19 -6.77
N TYR A 35 1.84 6.01 -6.15
CA TYR A 35 0.54 5.32 -6.11
C TYR A 35 -0.51 6.13 -5.36
N SER A 36 -0.18 6.65 -4.18
CA SER A 36 -1.07 7.49 -3.39
C SER A 36 -1.55 8.72 -4.18
N GLY A 37 -0.62 9.43 -4.85
CA GLY A 37 -0.95 10.56 -5.71
C GLY A 37 -1.87 10.20 -6.88
N ILE A 38 -1.69 9.03 -7.50
CA ILE A 38 -2.59 8.54 -8.55
C ILE A 38 -3.99 8.27 -7.99
N PHE A 39 -4.11 7.55 -6.88
CA PHE A 39 -5.41 7.24 -6.27
C PHE A 39 -6.16 8.52 -5.87
N GLN A 40 -5.49 9.43 -5.18
CA GLN A 40 -6.07 10.70 -4.77
C GLN A 40 -6.45 11.57 -5.98
N GLY A 41 -5.66 11.58 -7.05
CA GLY A 41 -5.97 12.31 -8.29
C GLY A 41 -7.17 11.73 -9.05
N PHE A 42 -7.47 10.44 -8.89
CA PHE A 42 -8.64 9.79 -9.47
C PHE A 42 -9.86 9.79 -8.54
N LYS A 43 -9.72 10.21 -7.29
CA LYS A 43 -10.81 10.23 -6.32
C LYS A 43 -12.00 11.04 -6.85
N SER A 44 -13.20 10.49 -6.73
CA SER A 44 -14.46 11.07 -7.25
C SER A 44 -14.52 11.25 -8.77
N SER A 45 -13.54 10.75 -9.53
CA SER A 45 -13.57 10.72 -10.99
C SER A 45 -14.44 9.57 -11.47
N ALA A 46 -15.19 9.78 -12.56
CA ALA A 46 -15.86 8.69 -13.27
C ALA A 46 -14.87 7.68 -13.90
N LYS A 47 -13.57 7.94 -13.84
CA LYS A 47 -12.50 7.13 -14.44
C LYS A 47 -11.75 6.23 -13.46
N THR A 48 -12.19 6.10 -12.20
CA THR A 48 -11.56 5.19 -11.22
C THR A 48 -11.47 3.74 -11.72
N GLN A 49 -12.41 3.31 -12.57
CA GLN A 49 -12.41 1.99 -13.21
C GLN A 49 -11.13 1.71 -14.03
N LEU A 50 -10.45 2.73 -14.54
CA LEU A 50 -9.18 2.57 -15.28
C LEU A 50 -8.04 2.05 -14.39
N LEU A 51 -8.18 2.16 -13.06
CA LEU A 51 -7.19 1.70 -12.10
C LEU A 51 -7.39 0.23 -11.69
N ILE A 52 -8.59 -0.34 -11.88
CA ILE A 52 -8.94 -1.71 -11.47
C ILE A 52 -7.92 -2.76 -11.97
N PRO A 53 -7.47 -2.74 -13.25
CA PRO A 53 -6.51 -3.73 -13.73
C PRO A 53 -5.15 -3.71 -13.01
N TYR A 54 -4.83 -2.64 -12.29
CA TYR A 54 -3.55 -2.46 -11.59
C TYR A 54 -3.64 -2.79 -10.10
N ALA A 55 -4.85 -2.87 -9.53
CA ALA A 55 -5.07 -3.14 -8.11
C ALA A 55 -4.42 -4.44 -7.61
N PRO A 56 -4.48 -5.58 -8.34
CA PRO A 56 -3.82 -6.81 -7.88
C PRO A 56 -2.30 -6.66 -7.74
N HIS A 57 -1.65 -5.95 -8.67
CA HIS A 57 -0.21 -5.75 -8.64
C HIS A 57 0.22 -4.80 -7.52
N ILE A 58 -0.58 -3.78 -7.22
CA ILE A 58 -0.32 -2.87 -6.09
C ILE A 58 -0.43 -3.64 -4.78
N LEU A 59 -1.46 -4.47 -4.63
CA LEU A 59 -1.64 -5.31 -3.44
C LEU A 59 -0.50 -6.33 -3.29
N GLN A 60 -0.06 -6.94 -4.38
CA GLN A 60 1.11 -7.83 -4.40
C GLN A 60 2.39 -7.11 -3.94
N PHE A 61 2.58 -5.85 -4.35
CA PHE A 61 3.72 -5.04 -3.90
C PHE A 61 3.67 -4.76 -2.39
N LEU A 62 2.50 -4.40 -1.86
CA LEU A 62 2.29 -4.20 -0.42
C LEU A 62 2.54 -5.49 0.37
N ASP A 63 2.03 -6.63 -0.13
CA ASP A 63 2.30 -7.95 0.44
C ASP A 63 3.80 -8.26 0.45
N GLY A 64 4.52 -7.95 -0.63
CA GLY A 64 5.98 -8.12 -0.72
C GLY A 64 6.74 -7.32 0.33
N ILE A 65 6.47 -6.00 0.41
CA ILE A 65 7.08 -5.12 1.41
C ILE A 65 6.88 -5.66 2.83
N TYR A 66 5.65 -6.04 3.16
CA TYR A 66 5.33 -6.49 4.51
C TYR A 66 5.92 -7.87 4.84
N MET A 67 5.97 -8.79 3.88
CA MET A 67 6.52 -10.15 4.08
C MET A 67 8.03 -10.16 4.26
N GLU A 68 8.76 -9.24 3.64
CA GLU A 68 10.22 -9.13 3.81
C GLU A 68 10.62 -8.61 5.20
N LYS A 69 9.73 -7.90 5.89
CA LYS A 69 9.94 -7.34 7.23
C LYS A 69 11.17 -6.42 7.36
N ASP A 70 11.67 -5.91 6.25
CA ASP A 70 12.79 -4.97 6.19
C ASP A 70 12.31 -3.63 5.62
N MET A 71 11.51 -2.91 6.41
CA MET A 71 11.00 -1.58 6.06
C MET A 71 11.13 -0.63 7.25
N ASP A 72 11.41 0.64 6.96
CA ASP A 72 11.41 1.69 7.97
C ASP A 72 9.99 2.21 8.26
N ASP A 73 9.88 3.04 9.31
CA ASP A 73 8.61 3.64 9.75
C ASP A 73 7.95 4.50 8.67
N VAL A 74 8.76 5.12 7.79
CA VAL A 74 8.25 5.98 6.71
C VAL A 74 7.56 5.13 5.66
N VAL A 75 8.21 4.06 5.19
CA VAL A 75 7.68 3.07 4.25
C VAL A 75 6.47 2.37 4.85
N MET A 76 6.52 1.98 6.12
CA MET A 76 5.40 1.35 6.81
C MET A 76 4.16 2.26 6.82
N LYS A 77 4.32 3.54 7.18
CA LYS A 77 3.26 4.55 7.16
C LYS A 77 2.70 4.77 5.75
N THR A 78 3.57 4.94 4.75
CA THR A 78 3.10 5.21 3.37
C THR A 78 2.45 3.98 2.75
N ALA A 79 2.94 2.77 3.03
CA ALA A 79 2.34 1.53 2.56
C ALA A 79 0.93 1.30 3.13
N ILE A 80 0.71 1.51 4.43
CA ILE A 80 -0.63 1.37 5.01
C ILE A 80 -1.58 2.47 4.49
N GLY A 81 -1.06 3.68 4.25
CA GLY A 81 -1.78 4.74 3.57
C GLY A 81 -2.21 4.35 2.14
N VAL A 82 -1.32 3.75 1.35
CA VAL A 82 -1.65 3.27 -0.01
C VAL A 82 -2.71 2.17 0.02
N LEU A 83 -2.69 1.27 1.01
CA LEU A 83 -3.76 0.26 1.17
C LEU A 83 -5.13 0.91 1.42
N GLY A 84 -5.16 1.96 2.25
CA GLY A 84 -6.37 2.75 2.48
C GLY A 84 -6.81 3.54 1.24
N ASP A 85 -5.89 4.16 0.51
CA ASP A 85 -6.17 4.91 -0.73
C ASP A 85 -6.76 3.98 -1.81
N LEU A 86 -6.22 2.77 -1.94
CA LEU A 86 -6.73 1.73 -2.83
C LEU A 86 -8.18 1.38 -2.48
N ALA A 87 -8.47 1.14 -1.19
CA ALA A 87 -9.81 0.83 -0.70
C ALA A 87 -10.80 1.98 -0.92
N ASP A 88 -10.40 3.22 -0.58
CA ASP A 88 -11.25 4.40 -0.69
C ASP A 88 -11.53 4.77 -2.15
N THR A 89 -10.59 4.51 -3.07
CA THR A 89 -10.71 4.86 -4.48
C THR A 89 -11.51 3.83 -5.30
N LEU A 90 -11.33 2.54 -5.02
CA LEU A 90 -11.93 1.46 -5.84
C LEU A 90 -13.11 0.75 -5.18
N GLY A 91 -13.40 1.05 -3.90
CA GLY A 91 -14.54 0.48 -3.18
C GLY A 91 -14.55 -1.04 -3.20
N SER A 92 -15.69 -1.65 -3.50
CA SER A 92 -15.90 -3.11 -3.46
C SER A 92 -14.95 -3.92 -4.36
N HIS A 93 -14.42 -3.33 -5.44
CA HIS A 93 -13.40 -3.98 -6.27
C HIS A 93 -12.10 -4.18 -5.50
N ALA A 94 -11.66 -3.17 -4.73
CA ALA A 94 -10.52 -3.32 -3.83
C ALA A 94 -10.87 -4.15 -2.61
N GLY A 95 -12.06 -3.98 -2.02
CA GLY A 95 -12.50 -4.74 -0.85
C GLY A 95 -12.38 -6.25 -1.05
N SER A 96 -12.82 -6.76 -2.21
CA SER A 96 -12.72 -8.18 -2.57
C SER A 96 -11.26 -8.66 -2.68
N LEU A 97 -10.38 -7.83 -3.23
CA LEU A 97 -8.95 -8.16 -3.36
C LEU A 97 -8.24 -8.13 -2.01
N ILE A 98 -8.50 -7.12 -1.18
CA ILE A 98 -7.91 -6.97 0.16
C ILE A 98 -8.32 -8.14 1.06
N GLN A 99 -9.54 -8.66 0.93
CA GLN A 99 -9.97 -9.86 1.64
C GLN A 99 -9.23 -11.13 1.22
N GLN A 100 -8.70 -11.18 -0.01
CA GLN A 100 -7.93 -12.30 -0.54
C GLN A 100 -6.42 -12.14 -0.34
N SER A 101 -5.96 -10.95 0.06
CA SER A 101 -4.55 -10.68 0.36
C SER A 101 -4.05 -11.59 1.48
N LEU A 102 -2.81 -12.05 1.32
CA LEU A 102 -2.16 -12.90 2.30
C LEU A 102 -1.79 -12.15 3.58
N SER A 103 -1.56 -10.84 3.48
CA SER A 103 -0.94 -10.08 4.57
C SER A 103 -1.69 -8.83 5.02
N SER A 104 -2.61 -8.30 4.22
CA SER A 104 -3.27 -7.01 4.49
C SER A 104 -3.89 -6.91 5.88
N LYS A 105 -4.48 -8.00 6.38
CA LYS A 105 -5.08 -8.02 7.72
C LYS A 105 -4.04 -7.89 8.82
N ASP A 106 -2.95 -8.66 8.72
CA ASP A 106 -1.90 -8.69 9.73
C ASP A 106 -1.08 -7.38 9.67
N PHE A 107 -0.81 -6.89 8.46
CA PHE A 107 -0.19 -5.59 8.24
C PHE A 107 -0.98 -4.46 8.88
N LEU A 108 -2.30 -4.40 8.65
CA LEU A 108 -3.16 -3.39 9.26
C LEU A 108 -3.13 -3.48 10.80
N ASN A 109 -3.22 -4.68 11.37
CA ASN A 109 -3.22 -4.86 12.82
C ASN A 109 -1.89 -4.47 13.47
N GLU A 110 -0.78 -4.72 12.78
CA GLU A 110 0.56 -4.32 13.21
C GLU A 110 0.67 -2.79 13.24
N CYS A 111 0.25 -2.10 12.17
CA CYS A 111 0.24 -0.64 12.14
C CYS A 111 -0.69 -0.03 13.20
N LEU A 112 -1.86 -0.64 13.46
CA LEU A 112 -2.78 -0.20 14.52
C LEU A 112 -2.20 -0.36 15.94
N SER A 113 -1.26 -1.28 16.09
CA SER A 113 -0.58 -1.58 17.37
C SER A 113 0.75 -0.84 17.51
N SER A 114 1.16 -0.05 16.51
CA SER A 114 2.41 0.71 16.54
C SER A 114 2.43 1.75 17.67
N GLU A 115 3.61 1.95 18.25
CA GLU A 115 3.88 3.04 19.20
C GLU A 115 4.04 4.39 18.49
N ASP A 116 4.36 4.39 17.19
CA ASP A 116 4.39 5.59 16.38
C ASP A 116 2.96 6.06 16.08
N LEU A 117 2.64 7.26 16.56
CA LEU A 117 1.32 7.87 16.42
C LEU A 117 0.93 8.13 14.96
N MET A 118 1.89 8.48 14.10
CA MET A 118 1.64 8.78 12.69
C MET A 118 1.32 7.50 11.90
N ILE A 119 2.02 6.39 12.18
CA ILE A 119 1.69 5.07 11.62
C ILE A 119 0.28 4.67 12.06
N LYS A 120 0.00 4.80 13.36
CA LYS A 120 -1.29 4.41 13.93
C LYS A 120 -2.45 5.22 13.36
N GLU A 121 -2.32 6.54 13.26
CA GLU A 121 -3.33 7.41 12.64
C GLU A 121 -3.60 7.03 11.18
N SER A 122 -2.54 6.74 10.41
CA SER A 122 -2.68 6.27 9.02
C SER A 122 -3.42 4.94 8.94
N ALA A 123 -3.12 4.01 9.86
CA ALA A 123 -3.77 2.71 9.95
C ALA A 123 -5.24 2.81 10.37
N GLU A 124 -5.58 3.68 11.31
CA GLU A 124 -6.96 3.93 11.72
C GLU A 124 -7.80 4.45 10.56
N TRP A 125 -7.24 5.37 9.77
CA TRP A 125 -7.89 5.84 8.54
C TRP A 125 -8.05 4.72 7.50
N ALA A 126 -6.99 3.94 7.25
CA ALA A 126 -7.03 2.82 6.31
C ALA A 126 -8.08 1.78 6.72
N LYS A 127 -8.18 1.45 8.02
CA LYS A 127 -9.20 0.57 8.57
C LYS A 127 -10.61 1.03 8.23
N LEU A 128 -10.89 2.32 8.37
CA LEU A 128 -12.21 2.88 8.02
C LEU A 128 -12.49 2.76 6.52
N ALA A 129 -11.51 3.07 5.66
CA ALA A 129 -11.64 2.94 4.21
C ALA A 129 -11.89 1.48 3.78
N ILE A 130 -11.09 0.54 4.30
CA ILE A 130 -11.22 -0.90 4.04
C ILE A 130 -12.58 -1.41 4.51
N SER A 131 -13.02 -1.01 5.70
CA SER A 131 -14.33 -1.43 6.24
C SER A 131 -15.48 -0.97 5.35
N ARG A 132 -15.42 0.27 4.83
CA ARG A 132 -16.39 0.77 3.85
C ARG A 132 -16.34 -0.02 2.54
N ALA A 133 -15.14 -0.29 2.02
CA ALA A 133 -14.96 -1.04 0.77
C ALA A 133 -15.49 -2.47 0.85
N ILE A 134 -15.42 -3.11 2.02
CA ILE A 134 -15.91 -4.48 2.25
C ILE A 134 -17.42 -4.54 2.49
N SER A 135 -18.02 -3.50 3.05
CA SER A 135 -19.43 -3.52 3.47
C SER A 135 -20.44 -3.26 2.32
N VAL A 136 -19.94 -3.09 1.09
CA VAL A 136 -20.72 -2.76 -0.13
C VAL A 136 -20.83 -3.98 -1.01
#